data_AF-A0A455SLN5-F1
#
_entry.id   AF-A0A455SLN5-F1
#
_cell.length_a   1.000
_cell.length_b   1.000
_cell.length_c   1.000
_cell.angle_alpha   90.00
_cell.angle_beta   90.00
_cell.angle_gamma   90.00
#
_symmetry.space_group_name_H-M   'P 1'
#
loop_
_entity.id
_entity.type
_entity.pdbx_description
1 polymer ?
#
loop_
_entity_poly.entity_id
_entity_poly.type
_entity_poly.pdbx_seq_one_letter_code
_entity_poly.pdbx_strand_id
1 'polypeptide(L)'
;MVLDDWNAIIKQAESRRFIGREKELETFRYHINASNYLIFYICGQGGVGKTTLMKRYGEMAHEFGFLAVTSDEQQKTIPELLGHFAHQLAEHNIHLKKFEKRYKTYQQKREEIENDPSAPQGIIGMLGRGAVKVSFTLGDGVPMLRKGLEYLPQEK
;
A
#
# COMPACT_ATOMS: atom_id res chain seq x y z
N MET A 1 -7.37 -30.29 3.56
CA MET A 1 -7.97 -30.07 4.90
C MET A 1 -6.96 -30.15 6.05
N VAL A 2 -5.97 -31.05 6.02
CA VAL A 2 -4.99 -31.16 7.14
C VAL A 2 -3.90 -30.08 7.13
N LEU A 3 -3.46 -29.61 5.95
CA LEU A 3 -2.37 -28.61 5.83
C LEU A 3 -2.73 -27.21 6.34
N ASP A 4 -3.98 -26.77 6.18
CA ASP A 4 -4.42 -25.44 6.61
C ASP A 4 -4.46 -25.31 8.14
N ASP A 5 -4.81 -26.40 8.83
CA ASP A 5 -4.89 -26.46 10.29
C ASP A 5 -3.48 -26.40 10.93
N TRP A 6 -2.50 -27.09 10.34
CA TRP A 6 -1.10 -27.00 10.75
C TRP A 6 -0.51 -25.60 10.57
N ASN A 7 -0.81 -24.94 9.45
CA ASN A 7 -0.37 -23.57 9.22
C ASN A 7 -0.98 -22.58 10.22
N ALA A 8 -2.24 -22.80 10.62
CA ALA A 8 -2.89 -21.99 11.64
C ALA A 8 -2.25 -22.19 13.02
N ILE A 9 -1.96 -23.44 13.41
CA ILE A 9 -1.27 -23.76 14.68
C ILE A 9 0.14 -23.16 14.71
N ILE A 10 0.89 -23.24 13.62
CA ILE A 10 2.24 -22.64 13.53
C ILE A 10 2.16 -21.12 13.63
N LYS A 11 1.26 -20.46 12.89
CA LYS A 11 1.04 -19.01 13.00
C LYS A 11 0.68 -18.58 14.42
N GLN A 12 -0.13 -19.39 15.13
CA GLN A 12 -0.50 -19.13 16.52
C GLN A 12 0.68 -19.34 17.48
N ALA A 13 1.53 -20.33 17.25
CA ALA A 13 2.73 -20.57 18.05
C ALA A 13 3.80 -19.50 17.83
N GLU A 14 4.00 -19.05 16.58
CA GLU A 14 4.90 -17.95 16.23
C GLU A 14 4.47 -16.62 16.85
N SER A 15 3.15 -16.35 16.86
CA SER A 15 2.63 -15.14 17.51
C SER A 15 2.88 -15.15 19.03
N ARG A 16 2.86 -16.32 19.68
CA ARG A 16 3.18 -16.49 21.12
C ARG A 16 4.67 -16.42 21.44
N ARG A 17 5.56 -16.67 20.48
CA ARG A 17 7.04 -16.57 20.62
C ARG A 17 7.60 -15.17 20.38
N PHE A 18 6.73 -14.18 20.26
CA PHE A 18 7.10 -12.79 20.00
C PHE A 18 7.69 -12.12 21.25
N ILE A 19 8.97 -12.40 21.54
CA ILE A 19 9.69 -11.90 22.73
C ILE A 19 10.54 -10.68 22.34
N GLY A 20 10.62 -9.69 23.23
CA GLY A 20 11.57 -8.57 23.12
C GLY A 20 11.10 -7.39 22.27
N ARG A 21 9.79 -7.27 22.02
CA ARG A 21 9.16 -6.20 21.24
C ARG A 21 8.16 -5.36 22.04
N GLU A 22 8.22 -5.51 23.36
CA GLU A 22 7.29 -4.85 24.29
C GLU A 22 7.35 -3.33 24.13
N LYS A 23 8.57 -2.78 24.01
CA LYS A 23 8.76 -1.34 23.82
C LYS A 23 8.10 -0.82 22.54
N GLU A 24 8.20 -1.56 21.44
CA GLU A 24 7.54 -1.22 20.18
C GLU A 24 6.01 -1.26 20.31
N LEU A 25 5.47 -2.30 20.94
CA LEU A 25 4.04 -2.43 21.21
C LEU A 25 3.52 -1.32 22.13
N GLU A 26 4.24 -0.99 23.20
CA GLU A 26 3.93 0.12 24.10
C GLU A 26 3.96 1.47 23.38
N THR A 27 4.95 1.67 22.51
CA THR A 27 5.07 2.90 21.71
C THR A 27 3.89 3.05 20.77
N PHE A 28 3.48 1.98 20.10
CA PHE A 28 2.30 1.99 19.23
C PHE A 28 1.02 2.27 20.04
N ARG A 29 0.83 1.56 21.15
CA ARG A 29 -0.30 1.74 22.07
C ARG A 29 -0.44 3.17 22.57
N TYR A 30 0.68 3.80 22.94
CA TYR A 30 0.68 5.17 23.44
C TYR A 30 0.24 6.16 22.36
N HIS A 31 0.70 5.99 21.12
CA HIS A 31 0.46 6.98 20.07
C HIS A 31 -0.83 6.76 19.27
N ILE A 32 -1.44 5.58 19.32
CA ILE A 32 -2.59 5.26 18.45
C ILE A 32 -3.78 6.23 18.63
N ASN A 33 -3.97 6.78 19.83
CA ASN A 33 -5.01 7.77 20.12
C ASN A 33 -4.49 9.21 20.21
N ALA A 34 -3.19 9.43 20.02
CA ALA A 34 -2.56 10.72 20.28
C ALA A 34 -2.55 11.67 19.08
N SER A 35 -2.71 11.14 17.85
CA SER A 35 -2.63 11.93 16.62
C SER A 35 -3.63 11.45 15.56
N ASN A 36 -4.10 12.37 14.72
CA ASN A 36 -4.90 12.06 13.54
C ASN A 36 -4.08 11.37 12.43
N TYR A 37 -2.76 11.57 12.42
CA TYR A 37 -1.84 10.99 11.45
C TYR A 37 -0.55 10.54 12.12
N LEU A 38 -0.16 9.31 11.85
CA LEU A 38 1.03 8.70 12.44
C LEU A 38 1.63 7.71 11.44
N ILE A 39 2.94 7.78 11.26
CA ILE A 39 3.67 6.89 10.36
C ILE A 39 4.72 6.17 11.20
N PHE A 40 4.60 4.85 11.27
CA PHE A 40 5.63 3.98 11.84
C PHE A 40 6.45 3.37 10.72
N TYR A 41 7.77 3.52 10.81
CA TYR A 41 8.72 2.89 9.91
C TYR A 41 9.49 1.80 10.67
N ILE A 42 9.39 0.55 10.20
CA ILE A 42 9.97 -0.62 10.88
C ILE A 42 11.08 -1.20 10.00
N CYS A 43 12.32 -1.18 10.50
CA CYS A 43 13.48 -1.79 9.84
C CYS A 43 14.06 -2.93 10.65
N GLY A 44 14.79 -3.81 9.97
CA GLY A 44 15.52 -4.91 10.59
C GLY A 44 15.85 -6.02 9.61
N GLN A 45 16.75 -6.91 10.02
CA GLN A 45 17.17 -8.06 9.22
C GLN A 45 16.01 -8.99 8.85
N GLY A 46 16.21 -9.85 7.84
CA GLY A 46 15.24 -10.90 7.50
C GLY A 46 14.96 -11.82 8.69
N GLY A 47 13.72 -12.31 8.82
CA GLY A 47 13.36 -13.28 9.87
C GLY A 47 13.20 -12.73 11.30
N VAL A 48 13.48 -11.45 11.57
CA VAL A 48 13.40 -10.86 12.93
C VAL A 48 11.96 -10.57 13.42
N GLY A 49 10.93 -11.05 12.72
CA GLY A 49 9.53 -10.93 13.12
C GLY A 49 8.85 -9.59 12.81
N LYS A 50 9.33 -8.81 11.83
CA LYS A 50 8.69 -7.51 11.46
C LYS A 50 7.24 -7.66 11.01
N THR A 51 6.95 -8.63 10.16
CA THR A 51 5.58 -8.93 9.72
C THR A 51 4.70 -9.36 10.90
N THR A 52 5.27 -10.11 11.85
CA THR A 52 4.58 -10.48 13.10
C THR A 52 4.25 -9.24 13.94
N LEU A 53 5.20 -8.30 14.07
CA LEU A 53 4.97 -7.02 14.76
C LEU A 53 3.83 -6.21 14.11
N MET A 54 3.82 -6.11 12.77
CA MET A 54 2.75 -5.41 12.05
C MET A 54 1.38 -6.05 12.24
N LYS A 55 1.30 -7.39 12.30
CA LYS A 55 0.05 -8.09 12.63
C LYS A 55 -0.43 -7.74 14.04
N ARG A 56 0.47 -7.68 15.03
CA ARG A 56 0.14 -7.25 16.39
C ARG A 56 -0.37 -5.81 16.45
N TYR A 57 0.22 -4.90 15.65
CA TYR A 57 -0.30 -3.54 15.53
C TYR A 57 -1.72 -3.51 14.95
N GLY A 58 -2.01 -4.34 13.93
CA GLY A 58 -3.35 -4.47 13.38
C GLY A 58 -4.37 -5.00 14.39
N GLU A 59 -4.02 -6.05 15.14
CA GLU A 59 -4.84 -6.58 16.25
C GLU A 59 -5.12 -5.49 17.30
N MET A 60 -4.09 -4.78 17.72
CA MET A 60 -4.22 -3.68 18.68
C MET A 60 -5.06 -2.53 18.13
N ALA A 61 -4.88 -2.16 16.87
CA ALA A 61 -5.70 -1.12 16.23
C ALA A 61 -7.19 -1.48 16.26
N HIS A 62 -7.52 -2.75 15.99
CA HIS A 62 -8.88 -3.25 16.12
C HIS A 62 -9.39 -3.17 17.58
N GLU A 63 -8.57 -3.52 18.58
CA GLU A 63 -8.93 -3.36 20.00
C GLU A 63 -9.26 -1.90 20.38
N PHE A 64 -8.59 -0.93 19.75
CA PHE A 64 -8.86 0.50 19.93
C PHE A 64 -10.00 1.04 19.03
N GLY A 65 -10.68 0.18 18.28
CA GLY A 65 -11.82 0.56 17.43
C GLY A 65 -11.44 1.12 16.06
N PHE A 66 -10.18 0.98 15.66
CA PHE A 66 -9.73 1.35 14.31
C PHE A 66 -9.90 0.18 13.35
N LEU A 67 -10.25 0.50 12.11
CA LEU A 67 -10.19 -0.46 11.02
C LEU A 67 -8.77 -0.51 10.46
N ALA A 68 -8.18 -1.69 10.44
CA ALA A 68 -6.86 -1.92 9.88
C ALA A 68 -6.98 -2.62 8.52
N VAL A 69 -6.30 -2.07 7.51
CA VAL A 69 -6.11 -2.72 6.20
C VAL A 69 -4.62 -2.92 5.96
N THR A 70 -4.26 -4.00 5.27
CA THR A 70 -2.86 -4.39 5.04
C THR A 70 -2.58 -4.65 3.58
N SER A 71 -1.31 -4.63 3.18
CA SER A 71 -0.87 -5.02 1.84
C SER A 71 0.50 -5.65 1.95
N ASP A 72 0.85 -6.47 0.95
CA ASP A 72 2.18 -7.03 0.76
C ASP A 72 2.72 -6.68 -0.64
N GLU A 73 3.79 -7.33 -1.07
CA GLU A 73 4.43 -7.09 -2.36
C GLU A 73 3.63 -7.62 -3.57
N GLN A 74 2.44 -8.19 -3.38
CA GLN A 74 1.59 -8.67 -4.49
C GLN A 74 1.01 -7.53 -5.30
N GLN A 75 0.71 -6.39 -4.67
CA GLN A 75 0.18 -5.19 -5.33
C GLN A 75 1.35 -4.38 -5.90
N LYS A 76 1.53 -4.45 -7.23
CA LYS A 76 2.70 -3.89 -7.92
C LYS A 76 2.54 -2.41 -8.25
N THR A 77 1.30 -1.91 -8.21
CA THR A 77 0.97 -0.53 -8.58
C THR A 77 0.07 0.13 -7.55
N ILE A 78 0.11 1.47 -7.49
CA ILE A 78 -0.73 2.26 -6.59
C ILE A 78 -2.24 2.00 -6.81
N PRO A 79 -2.76 1.91 -8.05
CA PRO A 79 -4.16 1.56 -8.25
C PRO A 79 -4.52 0.18 -7.69
N GLU A 80 -3.66 -0.83 -7.85
CA GLU A 80 -3.88 -2.17 -7.28
C GLU A 80 -3.87 -2.15 -5.76
N LEU A 81 -2.95 -1.42 -5.15
CA LEU A 81 -2.88 -1.22 -3.70
C LEU A 81 -4.18 -0.59 -3.16
N LEU A 82 -4.63 0.51 -3.78
CA LEU A 82 -5.86 1.20 -3.36
C LEU A 82 -7.10 0.33 -3.61
N GLY A 83 -7.11 -0.45 -4.70
CA GLY A 83 -8.12 -1.45 -4.98
C GLY A 83 -8.21 -2.52 -3.89
N HIS A 84 -7.05 -3.03 -3.46
CA HIS A 84 -6.94 -4.01 -2.39
C HIS A 84 -7.43 -3.46 -1.05
N PHE A 85 -7.08 -2.22 -0.71
CA PHE A 85 -7.61 -1.55 0.48
C PHE A 85 -9.12 -1.35 0.41
N ALA A 86 -9.65 -0.89 -0.72
CA ALA A 86 -11.10 -0.73 -0.88
C ALA A 86 -11.85 -2.05 -0.73
N HIS A 87 -11.27 -3.17 -1.20
CA HIS A 87 -11.83 -4.50 -1.00
C HIS A 87 -11.90 -4.89 0.48
N GLN A 88 -10.79 -4.76 1.22
CA GLN A 88 -10.78 -5.03 2.67
C GLN A 88 -11.78 -4.14 3.42
N LEU A 89 -11.85 -2.85 3.10
CA LEU A 89 -12.84 -1.94 3.71
C LEU A 89 -14.28 -2.41 3.45
N ALA A 90 -14.57 -2.91 2.24
CA ALA A 90 -15.89 -3.41 1.89
C ALA A 90 -16.25 -4.71 2.64
N GLU A 91 -15.29 -5.58 2.96
CA GLU A 91 -15.51 -6.75 3.84
C GLU A 91 -15.98 -6.34 5.24
N HIS A 92 -15.61 -5.13 5.66
CA HIS A 92 -16.06 -4.51 6.91
C HIS A 92 -17.28 -3.57 6.72
N ASN A 93 -18.04 -3.71 5.63
CA ASN A 93 -19.22 -2.90 5.26
C ASN A 93 -18.93 -1.42 4.99
N ILE A 94 -17.68 -1.03 4.75
CA ILE A 94 -17.30 0.34 4.40
C ILE A 94 -17.06 0.43 2.89
N HIS A 95 -18.08 0.88 2.16
CA HIS A 95 -18.03 0.99 0.71
C HIS A 95 -17.56 2.35 0.22
N LEU A 96 -16.49 2.35 -0.58
CA LEU A 96 -15.97 3.54 -1.25
C LEU A 96 -16.55 3.68 -2.66
N LYS A 97 -17.89 3.73 -2.77
CA LYS A 97 -18.66 3.60 -4.03
C LYS A 97 -18.10 4.38 -5.23
N LYS A 98 -17.66 5.63 -5.01
CA LYS A 98 -17.07 6.47 -6.07
C LYS A 98 -15.73 5.91 -6.57
N PHE A 99 -14.88 5.47 -5.64
CA PHE A 99 -13.60 4.84 -5.96
C PHE A 99 -13.82 3.47 -6.62
N GLU A 100 -14.65 2.61 -6.02
CA GLU A 100 -14.94 1.26 -6.53
C GLU A 100 -15.43 1.31 -7.99
N LYS A 101 -16.34 2.23 -8.32
CA LYS A 101 -16.81 2.43 -9.70
C LYS A 101 -15.67 2.81 -10.65
N ARG A 102 -14.83 3.77 -10.27
CA ARG A 102 -13.68 4.22 -11.08
C ARG A 102 -12.65 3.11 -11.24
N TYR A 103 -12.39 2.36 -10.17
CA TYR A 103 -11.43 1.27 -10.16
C TYR A 103 -11.89 0.11 -11.05
N LYS A 104 -13.18 -0.21 -11.05
CA LYS A 104 -13.76 -1.18 -11.99
C LYS A 104 -13.55 -0.77 -13.46
N THR A 105 -13.82 0.49 -13.80
CA THR A 105 -13.54 1.00 -15.15
C THR A 105 -12.05 0.97 -15.50
N TYR A 106 -11.18 1.23 -14.53
CA TYR A 106 -9.73 1.11 -14.72
C TYR A 106 -9.32 -0.34 -15.05
N GLN A 107 -9.80 -1.32 -14.28
CA GLN A 107 -9.50 -2.73 -14.53
C GLN A 107 -9.98 -3.18 -15.92
N GLN A 108 -11.21 -2.83 -16.30
CA GLN A 108 -11.77 -3.15 -17.62
C GLN A 108 -10.90 -2.62 -18.75
N LYS A 109 -10.51 -1.34 -18.69
CA LYS A 109 -9.64 -0.74 -19.71
C LYS A 109 -8.25 -1.36 -19.73
N ARG A 110 -7.72 -1.77 -18.57
CA ARG A 110 -6.42 -2.43 -18.51
C ARG A 110 -6.48 -3.81 -19.16
N GLU A 111 -7.52 -4.59 -18.88
CA GLU A 111 -7.76 -5.88 -19.52
C GLU A 111 -7.98 -5.75 -21.03
N GLU A 112 -8.71 -4.73 -21.48
CA GLU A 112 -8.87 -4.42 -22.90
C GLU A 112 -7.53 -4.16 -23.59
N ILE A 113 -6.63 -3.40 -22.95
CA ILE A 113 -5.28 -3.10 -23.48
C ILE A 113 -4.38 -4.34 -23.45
N GLU A 114 -4.41 -5.12 -22.37
CA GLU A 114 -3.59 -6.33 -22.22
C GLU A 114 -3.98 -7.43 -23.23
N ASN A 115 -5.26 -7.48 -23.62
CA ASN A 115 -5.76 -8.43 -24.61
C ASN A 115 -5.78 -7.88 -26.05
N ASP A 116 -5.42 -6.61 -26.29
CA ASP A 116 -5.32 -6.04 -27.63
C ASP A 116 -4.03 -6.52 -28.32
N PRO A 117 -4.11 -7.31 -29.40
CA PRO A 117 -2.94 -7.78 -30.15
C PRO A 117 -2.10 -6.65 -30.77
N SER A 118 -2.69 -5.45 -30.89
CA SER A 118 -2.08 -4.26 -31.49
C SER A 118 -1.54 -3.28 -30.44
N ALA A 119 -1.61 -3.63 -29.15
CA ALA A 119 -1.16 -2.76 -28.08
C ALA A 119 0.35 -2.43 -28.24
N PRO A 120 0.75 -1.15 -28.20
CA PRO A 120 2.16 -0.78 -28.30
C PRO A 120 2.93 -1.31 -27.08
N GLN A 121 3.68 -2.39 -27.29
CA GLN A 121 4.43 -3.08 -26.23
C GLN A 121 5.51 -2.21 -25.56
N GLY A 122 5.87 -1.07 -26.17
CA GLY A 122 6.98 -0.22 -25.74
C GLY A 122 6.72 0.66 -24.50
N ILE A 123 5.46 1.00 -24.18
CA ILE A 123 5.17 1.90 -23.03
C ILE A 123 4.96 1.11 -21.73
N ILE A 124 4.39 -0.09 -21.81
CA ILE A 124 4.13 -0.96 -20.64
C ILE A 124 5.43 -1.59 -20.12
N GLY A 125 6.39 -1.92 -21.00
CA GLY A 125 7.69 -2.46 -20.60
C GLY A 125 8.63 -1.46 -19.92
N MET A 126 8.45 -0.15 -20.16
CA MET A 126 9.40 0.89 -19.72
C MET A 126 9.04 1.53 -18.36
N LEU A 127 7.79 1.44 -17.91
CA LEU A 127 7.39 1.99 -16.59
C LEU A 127 7.80 1.10 -15.41
N GLY A 128 8.19 -0.16 -15.65
CA GLY A 128 8.46 -1.15 -14.60
C GLY A 128 9.86 -1.15 -14.00
N ARG A 129 10.84 -0.43 -14.57
CA ARG A 129 12.21 -0.36 -14.01
C ARG A 129 12.82 1.02 -14.27
N GLY A 130 12.98 1.79 -13.20
CA GLY A 130 13.96 2.89 -13.07
C GLY A 130 14.22 3.79 -14.30
N ALA A 131 13.64 4.99 -14.23
CA ALA A 131 14.04 6.21 -14.96
C ALA A 131 13.86 6.24 -16.49
N VAL A 132 12.81 6.93 -16.94
CA VAL A 132 12.79 7.58 -18.25
C VAL A 132 12.25 9.00 -18.11
N LYS A 133 13.15 9.98 -18.28
CA LYS A 133 12.81 11.37 -18.62
C LYS A 133 12.08 11.34 -19.96
N VAL A 134 10.76 11.52 -19.98
CA VAL A 134 10.03 11.80 -21.21
C VAL A 134 9.96 13.31 -21.37
N SER A 135 10.93 13.85 -22.11
CA SER A 135 10.92 15.23 -22.58
C SER A 135 9.88 15.33 -23.69
N PHE A 136 8.68 15.85 -23.40
CA PHE A 136 7.73 16.23 -24.44
C PHE A 136 8.12 17.61 -24.98
N THR A 137 8.98 17.64 -25.98
CA THR A 137 9.13 18.80 -26.85
C THR A 137 8.22 18.62 -28.06
N LEU A 138 7.03 19.22 -28.00
CA LEU A 138 6.31 19.66 -29.20
C LEU A 138 5.43 20.87 -28.84
N GLY A 139 5.93 22.04 -29.27
CA GLY A 139 5.16 23.09 -29.94
C GLY A 139 4.00 23.75 -29.19
N ASP A 140 4.28 24.96 -28.71
CA ASP A 140 3.39 26.11 -28.60
C ASP A 140 2.31 26.14 -27.50
N GLY A 141 2.64 26.91 -26.45
CA GLY A 141 1.69 27.89 -25.90
C GLY A 141 0.80 27.46 -24.75
N VAL A 142 1.36 27.14 -23.57
CA VAL A 142 0.59 27.22 -22.31
C VAL A 142 1.42 27.91 -21.21
N PRO A 143 1.14 29.19 -20.89
CA PRO A 143 1.88 30.00 -19.91
C PRO A 143 1.50 29.69 -18.45
N MET A 144 1.30 28.42 -18.09
CA MET A 144 0.80 28.05 -16.75
C MET A 144 1.74 27.16 -15.93
N LEU A 145 2.87 26.69 -16.48
CA LEU A 145 3.82 25.82 -15.78
C LEU A 145 4.95 26.57 -15.03
N ARG A 146 4.99 27.90 -15.05
CA ARG A 146 6.06 28.67 -14.38
C ARG A 146 5.80 29.00 -12.91
N LYS A 147 4.57 28.90 -12.40
CA LYS A 147 4.25 29.29 -11.01
C LYS A 147 4.44 28.19 -9.95
N GLY A 148 4.59 26.92 -10.34
CA GLY A 148 4.67 25.80 -9.40
C GLY A 148 6.08 25.43 -8.93
N LEU A 149 7.13 25.94 -9.59
CA LEU A 149 8.53 25.58 -9.32
C LEU A 149 9.26 26.54 -8.37
N GLU A 150 8.60 27.61 -7.89
CA GLU A 150 9.16 28.55 -6.90
C GLU A 150 8.98 28.10 -5.44
N TYR A 151 8.41 26.92 -5.19
CA TYR A 151 8.12 26.43 -3.83
C TYR A 151 9.03 25.28 -3.35
N LEU A 152 10.24 25.16 -3.91
CA LEU A 152 11.26 24.30 -3.31
C LEU A 152 12.16 25.14 -2.40
N PRO A 153 12.19 24.85 -1.08
CA PRO A 153 13.12 25.49 -0.18
C PRO A 153 14.55 25.15 -0.62
N GLN A 154 15.35 26.19 -0.84
CA GLN A 154 16.80 26.05 -0.99
C GLN A 154 17.36 25.87 0.41
N GLU A 155 17.78 24.65 0.74
CA GLU A 155 18.57 24.39 1.95
C GLU A 155 19.94 25.07 1.82
N LYS A 156 20.35 25.74 2.91
CA LYS A 156 21.64 26.42 3.07
C LYS A 156 22.74 25.44 3.47
#